data_AF-A0A7W3WQ80-F1
#
_entry.id   AF-A0A7W3WQ80-F1
#
_cell.length_a   1.000
_cell.length_b   1.000
_cell.length_c   1.000
_cell.angle_alpha   90.00
_cell.angle_beta   90.00
_cell.angle_gamma   90.00
#
_symmetry.space_group_name_H-M   'P 1'
#
loop_
_entity.id
_entity.type
_entity.pdbx_description
1 polymer ?
#
loop_
_entity_poly.entity_id
_entity_poly.type
_entity_poly.pdbx_seq_one_letter_code
_entity_poly.pdbx_strand_id
1 'polypeptide(L)'
;MTHLPHPTASAQGGPARSALRARLAALRGPGRAPRPMDSRALAALAANPGCDRRALLDSAGVDKAALAGALGAPSGFGRSQFAFARGHAFESRVTADGGAELVRLLCSVTGRTPPVATALDCPDTTGEGPAGRRARTLRALAEADEAAAEGRWTVLLHPMLELDVAGSPVCLEPDAVVVTPDAVRTIVEIKSFSILDGSADPAKVGAAARQAAVYALALAEAGGAVADAALLVCPRDFSNLPTAAPLDLRRQRATVRRQLARLTRVEEIAARLPQGVSFDPELPPDRLTAAVDAVPATYAPDCQSGCDLAFHCRERAREAGEPGVLGRATRAELGGLGTIADALAAARAPAPP
;
A
#
# COMPACT_ATOMS: atom_id res chain seq x y z
N MET A 1 18.74 -9.96 -41.60
CA MET A 1 19.94 -10.15 -40.76
C MET A 1 20.47 -8.80 -40.33
N THR A 2 20.03 -8.30 -39.16
CA THR A 2 20.79 -7.35 -38.33
C THR A 2 20.13 -7.34 -36.95
N HIS A 3 20.60 -8.23 -36.08
CA HIS A 3 20.24 -8.26 -34.66
C HIS A 3 20.90 -7.06 -33.98
N LEU A 4 20.11 -6.14 -33.44
CA LEU A 4 20.55 -5.18 -32.44
C LEU A 4 20.47 -5.86 -31.06
N PRO A 5 21.53 -5.84 -30.25
CA PRO A 5 21.51 -6.45 -28.93
C PRO A 5 20.67 -5.62 -27.96
N HIS A 6 19.76 -6.27 -27.25
CA HIS A 6 19.16 -5.70 -26.04
C HIS A 6 20.24 -5.53 -24.98
N PRO A 7 20.36 -4.35 -24.34
CA PRO A 7 21.21 -4.21 -23.17
C PRO A 7 20.57 -5.00 -22.04
N THR A 8 21.17 -6.13 -21.68
CA THR A 8 20.95 -6.77 -20.39
C THR A 8 21.40 -5.79 -19.32
N ALA A 9 20.44 -5.17 -18.63
CA ALA A 9 20.71 -4.33 -17.47
C ALA A 9 21.42 -5.19 -16.42
N SER A 10 22.70 -4.91 -16.21
CA SER A 10 23.53 -5.60 -15.25
C SER A 10 23.04 -5.32 -13.82
N ALA A 11 22.95 -6.38 -13.02
CA ALA A 11 22.61 -6.34 -11.61
C ALA A 11 23.77 -5.83 -10.74
N GLN A 12 24.39 -4.69 -11.10
CA GLN A 12 25.44 -4.05 -10.31
C GLN A 12 25.04 -2.61 -10.00
N GLY A 13 24.24 -2.44 -8.94
CA GLY A 13 24.00 -1.13 -8.36
C GLY A 13 25.32 -0.53 -7.87
N GLY A 14 25.68 0.66 -8.36
CA GLY A 14 26.95 1.32 -8.06
C GLY A 14 27.21 1.59 -6.56
N PRO A 15 28.41 2.09 -6.21
CA PRO A 15 28.90 2.23 -4.82
C PRO A 15 27.98 3.04 -3.89
N ALA A 16 27.28 4.04 -4.43
CA ALA A 16 26.29 4.82 -3.68
C ALA A 16 25.10 3.97 -3.19
N ARG A 17 24.60 3.03 -4.03
CA ARG A 17 23.49 2.15 -3.68
C ARG A 17 23.90 1.13 -2.60
N SER A 18 25.14 0.66 -2.61
CA SER A 18 25.68 -0.17 -1.52
C SER A 18 25.82 0.61 -0.21
N ALA A 19 26.26 1.87 -0.26
CA ALA A 19 26.40 2.71 0.93
C ALA A 19 25.04 3.01 1.58
N LEU A 20 24.03 3.36 0.78
CA LEU A 20 22.66 3.57 1.28
C LEU A 20 22.09 2.29 1.92
N ARG A 21 22.26 1.13 1.28
CA ARG A 21 21.82 -0.16 1.85
C ARG A 21 22.48 -0.46 3.19
N ALA A 22 23.79 -0.22 3.31
CA ALA A 22 24.51 -0.36 4.57
C ALA A 22 23.98 0.62 5.64
N ARG A 23 23.71 1.87 5.26
CA ARG A 23 23.15 2.88 6.17
C ARG A 23 21.75 2.50 6.66
N LEU A 24 20.88 2.04 5.78
CA LEU A 24 19.54 1.56 6.14
C LEU A 24 19.58 0.33 7.05
N ALA A 25 20.51 -0.59 6.81
CA ALA A 25 20.74 -1.74 7.69
C ALA A 25 21.21 -1.31 9.10
N ALA A 26 22.14 -0.35 9.17
CA ALA A 26 22.60 0.20 10.45
C ALA A 26 21.47 0.91 11.22
N LEU A 27 20.63 1.68 10.51
CA LEU A 27 19.45 2.32 11.09
C LEU A 27 18.43 1.30 11.62
N ARG A 28 18.26 0.15 10.97
CA ARG A 28 17.33 -0.89 11.43
C ARG A 28 17.79 -1.59 12.72
N GLY A 29 19.10 -1.65 12.94
CA GLY A 29 19.72 -2.36 14.06
C GLY A 29 20.56 -3.55 13.60
N PRO A 30 21.66 -3.86 14.33
CA PRO A 30 22.60 -4.90 13.94
C PRO A 30 21.92 -6.28 13.90
N GLY A 31 22.21 -7.07 12.87
CA GLY A 31 21.70 -8.44 12.72
C GLY A 31 20.21 -8.57 12.42
N ARG A 32 19.44 -7.47 12.38
CA ARG A 32 18.00 -7.53 12.08
C ARG A 32 17.77 -7.65 10.58
N ALA A 33 16.93 -8.60 10.18
CA ALA A 33 16.45 -8.72 8.82
C ALA A 33 15.45 -7.59 8.47
N PRO A 34 15.41 -7.10 7.22
CA PRO A 34 14.38 -6.16 6.80
C PRO A 34 13.00 -6.79 6.90
N ARG A 35 12.04 -6.06 7.45
CA ARG A 35 10.62 -6.32 7.16
C ARG A 35 10.36 -5.98 5.68
N PRO A 36 9.84 -6.92 4.86
CA PRO A 36 9.46 -6.61 3.50
C PRO A 36 8.43 -5.49 3.47
N MET A 37 8.55 -4.60 2.48
CA MET A 37 7.49 -3.63 2.19
C MET A 37 6.30 -4.37 1.57
N ASP A 38 5.09 -3.98 1.96
CA ASP A 38 3.85 -4.53 1.40
C ASP A 38 3.00 -3.41 0.77
N SER A 39 1.88 -3.80 0.14
CA SER A 39 0.95 -2.85 -0.46
C SER A 39 0.37 -1.86 0.55
N ARG A 40 0.21 -2.28 1.82
CA ARG A 40 -0.30 -1.44 2.90
C ARG A 40 0.71 -0.36 3.27
N ALA A 41 1.99 -0.68 3.31
CA ALA A 41 3.07 0.27 3.54
C ALA A 41 3.14 1.31 2.42
N LEU A 42 3.12 0.86 1.15
CA LEU A 42 3.09 1.74 -0.01
C LEU A 42 1.84 2.63 -0.07
N ALA A 43 0.66 2.07 0.22
CA ALA A 43 -0.58 2.82 0.31
C ALA A 43 -0.57 3.85 1.44
N ALA A 44 0.07 3.54 2.58
CA ALA A 44 0.21 4.46 3.70
C ALA A 44 1.21 5.59 3.39
N LEU A 45 2.30 5.32 2.67
CA LEU A 45 3.21 6.34 2.14
C LEU A 45 2.46 7.29 1.19
N ALA A 46 1.65 6.74 0.28
CA ALA A 46 0.79 7.53 -0.59
C ALA A 46 -0.26 8.35 0.16
N ALA A 47 -0.77 7.84 1.28
CA ALA A 47 -1.71 8.55 2.14
C ALA A 47 -1.06 9.70 2.92
N ASN A 48 0.23 9.60 3.26
CA ASN A 48 0.96 10.63 4.01
C ASN A 48 2.34 10.95 3.39
N PRO A 49 2.36 11.60 2.23
CA PRO A 49 3.56 11.71 1.40
C PRO A 49 4.66 12.62 1.95
N GLY A 50 4.38 13.43 2.97
CA GLY A 50 5.33 14.37 3.57
C GLY A 50 5.96 13.88 4.88
N CYS A 51 5.85 12.59 5.20
CA CYS A 51 6.34 12.05 6.46
C CYS A 51 7.71 11.37 6.29
N ASP A 52 8.78 12.11 6.58
CA ASP A 52 10.16 11.62 6.48
C ASP A 52 10.41 10.40 7.37
N ARG A 53 9.90 10.45 8.61
CA ARG A 53 9.95 9.30 9.54
C ARG A 53 9.38 8.04 8.92
N ARG A 54 8.23 8.14 8.25
CA ARG A 54 7.60 6.97 7.64
C ARG A 54 8.38 6.48 6.43
N ALA A 55 8.80 7.39 5.55
CA ALA A 55 9.59 7.05 4.36
C ALA A 55 10.89 6.33 4.73
N LEU A 56 11.60 6.81 5.75
CA LEU A 56 12.84 6.21 6.22
C LEU A 56 12.63 4.83 6.85
N LEU A 57 11.68 4.71 7.79
CA LEU A 57 11.44 3.46 8.51
C LEU A 57 10.94 2.34 7.58
N ASP A 58 10.06 2.67 6.63
CA ASP A 58 9.59 1.72 5.61
C ASP A 58 10.73 1.28 4.70
N SER A 59 11.57 2.21 4.24
CA SER A 59 12.70 1.90 3.36
C SER A 59 13.82 1.13 4.07
N ALA A 60 14.01 1.37 5.38
CA ALA A 60 14.94 0.60 6.20
C ALA A 60 14.40 -0.80 6.55
N GLY A 61 13.11 -1.06 6.34
CA GLY A 61 12.46 -2.31 6.73
C GLY A 61 12.40 -2.48 8.24
N VAL A 62 12.15 -1.40 8.98
CA VAL A 62 12.02 -1.43 10.45
C VAL A 62 10.69 -2.05 10.85
N ASP A 63 10.72 -2.91 11.87
CA ASP A 63 9.51 -3.42 12.52
C ASP A 63 8.86 -2.32 13.36
N LYS A 64 7.99 -1.52 12.72
CA LYS A 64 7.35 -0.37 13.38
C LYS A 64 6.39 -0.80 14.50
N ALA A 65 5.85 -2.02 14.46
CA ALA A 65 5.00 -2.53 15.54
C ALA A 65 5.83 -2.83 16.79
N ALA A 66 6.97 -3.52 16.63
CA ALA A 66 7.92 -3.72 17.72
C ALA A 66 8.48 -2.39 18.24
N LEU A 67 8.83 -1.47 17.33
CA LEU A 67 9.30 -0.13 17.67
C LEU A 67 8.26 0.66 18.47
N ALA A 68 6.98 0.66 18.04
CA ALA A 68 5.89 1.32 18.76
C ALA A 68 5.67 0.71 20.16
N GLY A 69 5.80 -0.61 20.28
CA GLY A 69 5.76 -1.30 21.58
C GLY A 69 6.89 -0.88 22.52
N ALA A 70 8.13 -0.82 22.01
CA ALA A 70 9.30 -0.40 22.78
C ALA A 70 9.25 1.09 23.19
N LEU A 71 8.58 1.94 22.40
CA LEU A 71 8.26 3.33 22.76
C LEU A 71 7.13 3.47 23.78
N GLY A 72 6.48 2.38 24.19
CA GLY A 72 5.33 2.42 25.10
C GLY A 72 4.02 2.88 24.44
N ALA A 73 3.97 3.00 23.12
CA ALA A 73 2.81 3.48 22.35
C ALA A 73 2.36 2.44 21.29
N PRO A 74 2.07 1.17 21.66
CA PRO A 74 1.71 0.14 20.70
C PRO A 74 0.43 0.49 19.95
N SER A 75 0.40 0.19 18.66
CA SER A 75 -0.83 0.34 17.87
C SER A 75 -1.85 -0.75 18.24
N GLY A 76 -3.13 -0.39 18.34
CA GLY A 76 -4.22 -1.33 18.57
C GLY A 76 -4.66 -2.10 17.32
N PHE A 77 -3.91 -2.03 16.22
CA PHE A 77 -4.34 -2.59 14.93
C PHE A 77 -4.47 -4.12 14.97
N GLY A 78 -5.59 -4.62 14.43
CA GLY A 78 -5.68 -6.01 14.00
C GLY A 78 -5.51 -7.04 15.12
N ARG A 79 -6.14 -6.86 16.27
CA ARG A 79 -6.09 -7.85 17.37
C ARG A 79 -7.39 -8.65 17.58
N SER A 80 -8.41 -8.46 16.75
CA SER A 80 -9.64 -9.26 16.83
C SER A 80 -9.51 -10.53 15.99
N GLN A 81 -9.25 -11.66 16.66
CA GLN A 81 -9.24 -12.99 16.01
C GLN A 81 -10.56 -13.29 15.29
N PHE A 82 -11.69 -12.86 15.85
CA PHE A 82 -13.00 -12.97 15.22
C PHE A 82 -13.09 -12.19 13.90
N ALA A 83 -12.56 -10.97 13.86
CA ALA A 83 -12.55 -10.17 12.63
C ALA A 83 -11.71 -10.81 11.52
N PHE A 84 -10.58 -11.45 11.87
CA PHE A 84 -9.77 -12.20 10.91
C PHE A 84 -10.47 -13.45 10.39
N ALA A 85 -11.01 -14.29 11.28
CA ALA A 85 -11.71 -15.51 10.89
C ALA A 85 -12.90 -15.21 9.97
N ARG A 86 -13.69 -14.17 10.30
CA ARG A 86 -14.80 -13.71 9.46
C ARG A 86 -14.30 -13.17 8.11
N GLY A 87 -13.19 -12.44 8.10
CA GLY A 87 -12.57 -11.93 6.87
C GLY A 87 -12.16 -13.07 5.93
N HIS A 88 -11.42 -14.06 6.43
CA HIS A 88 -11.01 -15.21 5.64
C HIS A 88 -12.19 -16.05 5.15
N ALA A 89 -13.21 -16.28 5.99
CA ALA A 89 -14.41 -17.00 5.55
C ALA A 89 -15.14 -16.27 4.42
N PHE A 90 -15.23 -14.94 4.48
CA PHE A 90 -15.82 -14.14 3.41
C PHE A 90 -14.99 -14.21 2.12
N GLU A 91 -13.67 -14.05 2.24
CA GLU A 91 -12.72 -14.14 1.13
C GLU A 91 -12.80 -15.52 0.45
N SER A 92 -12.66 -16.61 1.21
CA SER A 92 -12.77 -17.98 0.68
C SER A 92 -14.10 -18.25 -0.01
N ARG A 93 -15.20 -17.68 0.48
CA ARG A 93 -16.51 -17.78 -0.18
C ARG A 93 -16.51 -17.08 -1.53
N VAL A 94 -15.93 -15.89 -1.62
CA VAL A 94 -15.92 -15.06 -2.83
C VAL A 94 -14.97 -15.61 -3.90
N THR A 95 -13.88 -16.25 -3.47
CA THR A 95 -12.86 -16.83 -4.36
C THR A 95 -13.10 -18.31 -4.70
N ALA A 96 -14.14 -18.92 -4.13
CA ALA A 96 -14.57 -20.28 -4.46
C ALA A 96 -14.91 -20.45 -5.95
N ASP A 97 -14.95 -21.70 -6.41
CA ASP A 97 -15.33 -22.06 -7.79
C ASP A 97 -14.53 -21.29 -8.86
N GLY A 98 -13.23 -21.13 -8.64
CA GLY A 98 -12.33 -20.40 -9.55
C GLY A 98 -12.63 -18.90 -9.66
N GLY A 99 -13.31 -18.31 -8.67
CA GLY A 99 -13.68 -16.89 -8.66
C GLY A 99 -14.84 -16.54 -9.59
N ALA A 100 -15.73 -17.50 -9.91
CA ALA A 100 -16.93 -17.23 -10.71
C ALA A 100 -17.79 -16.07 -10.16
N GLU A 101 -17.86 -15.95 -8.83
CA GLU A 101 -18.58 -14.86 -8.16
C GLU A 101 -17.94 -13.49 -8.43
N LEU A 102 -16.61 -13.41 -8.53
CA LEU A 102 -15.89 -12.18 -8.90
C LEU A 102 -16.25 -11.73 -10.31
N VAL A 103 -16.32 -12.66 -11.25
CA VAL A 103 -16.71 -12.37 -12.64
C VAL A 103 -18.16 -11.92 -12.71
N ARG A 104 -19.07 -12.58 -11.96
CA ARG A 104 -20.48 -12.19 -11.86
C ARG A 104 -20.62 -10.76 -11.32
N LEU A 105 -19.89 -10.42 -10.26
CA LEU A 105 -19.88 -9.08 -9.67
C LEU A 105 -19.30 -8.04 -10.63
N LEU A 106 -18.17 -8.33 -11.29
CA LEU A 106 -17.56 -7.45 -12.28
C LEU A 106 -18.52 -7.16 -13.44
N CYS A 107 -19.18 -8.19 -13.97
CA CYS A 107 -20.19 -8.07 -15.01
C CYS A 107 -21.36 -7.18 -14.58
N SER A 108 -21.85 -7.35 -13.35
CA SER A 108 -22.95 -6.54 -12.80
C SER A 108 -22.60 -5.04 -12.70
N VAL A 109 -21.35 -4.72 -12.37
CA VAL A 109 -20.87 -3.34 -12.23
C VAL A 109 -20.57 -2.71 -13.60
N THR A 110 -20.14 -3.51 -14.57
CA THR A 110 -19.72 -3.04 -15.90
C THR A 110 -20.81 -3.15 -16.97
N GLY A 111 -21.97 -3.75 -16.64
CA GLY A 111 -23.04 -4.01 -17.60
C GLY A 111 -22.73 -5.11 -18.61
N ARG A 112 -21.71 -5.94 -18.36
CA ARG A 112 -21.34 -7.07 -19.23
C ARG A 112 -22.14 -8.32 -18.87
N THR A 113 -22.20 -9.27 -19.80
CA THR A 113 -22.82 -10.58 -19.55
C THR A 113 -21.77 -11.54 -18.99
N PRO A 114 -22.04 -12.21 -17.85
CA PRO A 114 -21.15 -13.25 -17.33
C PRO A 114 -20.96 -14.40 -18.34
N PRO A 115 -19.76 -15.00 -18.41
CA PRO A 115 -19.53 -16.17 -19.25
C PRO A 115 -20.28 -17.40 -18.69
N VAL A 116 -20.52 -18.38 -19.56
CA VAL A 116 -20.83 -19.74 -19.09
C VAL A 116 -19.60 -20.33 -18.38
N ALA A 117 -19.81 -21.23 -17.42
CA ALA A 117 -18.74 -21.72 -16.55
C ALA A 117 -17.53 -22.32 -17.31
N THR A 118 -17.75 -22.93 -18.48
CA THR A 118 -16.68 -23.50 -19.32
C THR A 118 -15.78 -22.47 -19.98
N ALA A 119 -16.19 -21.20 -20.02
CA ALA A 119 -15.41 -20.09 -20.58
C ALA A 119 -14.69 -19.26 -19.49
N LEU A 120 -14.51 -19.83 -18.28
CA LEU A 120 -13.76 -19.26 -17.18
C LEU A 120 -12.55 -20.13 -16.83
N ASP A 121 -11.35 -19.55 -16.93
CA ASP A 121 -10.10 -20.16 -16.51
C ASP A 121 -9.66 -19.63 -15.15
N CYS A 122 -9.10 -20.51 -14.31
CA CYS A 122 -8.49 -20.14 -13.04
C CYS A 122 -7.16 -20.91 -12.88
N PRO A 123 -6.07 -20.43 -13.52
CA PRO A 123 -4.78 -21.11 -13.47
C PRO A 123 -4.18 -21.08 -12.06
N ASP A 124 -3.45 -22.13 -11.72
CA ASP A 124 -2.69 -22.22 -10.48
C ASP A 124 -1.43 -21.34 -10.56
N THR A 125 -1.34 -20.35 -9.67
CA THR A 125 -0.21 -19.41 -9.57
C THR A 125 0.77 -19.79 -8.47
N THR A 126 0.60 -20.95 -7.81
CA THR A 126 1.51 -21.43 -6.77
C THR A 126 2.90 -21.77 -7.32
N GLY A 127 3.92 -21.54 -6.50
CA GLY A 127 5.31 -21.76 -6.83
C GLY A 127 6.23 -21.61 -5.62
N GLU A 128 7.48 -22.04 -5.75
CA GLU A 128 8.46 -21.97 -4.68
C GLU A 128 8.90 -20.51 -4.44
N GLY A 129 8.57 -20.00 -3.26
CA GLY A 129 8.88 -18.63 -2.85
C GLY A 129 8.27 -17.54 -3.75
N PRO A 130 8.58 -16.26 -3.46
CA PRO A 130 8.01 -15.14 -4.21
C PRO A 130 8.41 -15.15 -5.70
N ALA A 131 9.66 -15.51 -6.02
CA ALA A 131 10.15 -15.55 -7.40
C ALA A 131 9.44 -16.62 -8.26
N GLY A 132 9.23 -17.82 -7.70
CA GLY A 132 8.50 -18.90 -8.38
C GLY A 132 7.04 -18.52 -8.64
N ARG A 133 6.36 -17.97 -7.63
CA ARG A 133 4.97 -17.46 -7.77
C ARG A 133 4.88 -16.34 -8.82
N ARG A 134 5.85 -15.42 -8.86
CA ARG A 134 5.90 -14.35 -9.86
C ARG A 134 6.06 -14.91 -11.27
N ALA A 135 6.98 -15.86 -11.47
CA ALA A 135 7.18 -16.49 -12.78
C ALA A 135 5.90 -17.20 -13.28
N ARG A 136 5.19 -17.90 -12.38
CA ARG A 136 3.89 -18.51 -12.68
C ARG A 136 2.81 -17.48 -13.00
N THR A 137 2.76 -16.39 -12.24
CA THR A 137 1.82 -15.27 -12.46
C THR A 137 2.02 -14.65 -13.84
N LEU A 138 3.27 -14.34 -14.22
CA LEU A 138 3.57 -13.74 -15.53
C LEU A 138 3.19 -14.66 -16.69
N ARG A 139 3.42 -15.97 -16.54
CA ARG A 139 2.99 -16.97 -17.52
C ARG A 139 1.46 -17.02 -17.64
N ALA A 140 0.76 -17.11 -16.50
CA ALA A 140 -0.69 -17.15 -16.46
C ALA A 140 -1.32 -15.89 -17.07
N LEU A 141 -0.70 -14.71 -16.88
CA LEU A 141 -1.15 -13.47 -17.53
C LEU A 141 -0.97 -13.50 -19.05
N ALA A 142 0.11 -14.08 -19.58
CA ALA A 142 0.31 -14.22 -21.02
C ALA A 142 -0.69 -15.22 -21.63
N GLU A 143 -0.88 -16.37 -20.98
CA GLU A 143 -1.88 -17.38 -21.39
C GLU A 143 -3.31 -16.81 -21.33
N ALA A 144 -3.60 -15.96 -20.33
CA ALA A 144 -4.89 -15.26 -20.23
C ALA A 144 -5.15 -14.28 -21.37
N ASP A 145 -4.12 -13.56 -21.84
CA ASP A 145 -4.25 -12.67 -22.99
C ASP A 145 -4.53 -13.46 -24.29
N GLU A 146 -3.93 -14.65 -24.45
CA GLU A 146 -4.21 -15.56 -25.57
C GLU A 146 -5.64 -16.10 -25.49
N ALA A 147 -6.07 -16.59 -24.32
CA ALA A 147 -7.42 -17.08 -24.09
C ALA A 147 -8.50 -15.99 -24.26
N ALA A 148 -8.17 -14.73 -23.95
CA ALA A 148 -9.06 -13.60 -24.15
C ALA A 148 -9.42 -13.42 -25.64
N ALA A 149 -8.48 -13.66 -26.57
CA ALA A 149 -8.74 -13.63 -28.00
C ALA A 149 -9.74 -14.71 -28.47
N GLU A 150 -9.89 -15.78 -27.69
CA GLU A 150 -10.91 -16.83 -27.89
C GLU A 150 -12.24 -16.53 -27.18
N GLY A 151 -12.38 -15.33 -26.59
CA GLY A 151 -13.57 -14.90 -25.86
C GLY A 151 -13.66 -15.42 -24.42
N ARG A 152 -12.57 -15.98 -23.88
CA ARG A 152 -12.55 -16.55 -22.52
C ARG A 152 -12.22 -15.49 -21.48
N TRP A 153 -12.60 -15.79 -20.24
CA TRP A 153 -12.25 -15.01 -19.06
C TRP A 153 -11.24 -15.77 -18.23
N THR A 154 -10.35 -15.04 -17.54
CA THR A 154 -9.41 -15.67 -16.60
C THR A 154 -9.43 -14.96 -15.26
N VAL A 155 -9.45 -15.72 -14.17
CA VAL A 155 -9.27 -15.22 -12.80
C VAL A 155 -7.96 -15.76 -12.25
N LEU A 156 -7.05 -14.86 -11.88
CA LEU A 156 -5.87 -15.21 -11.12
C LEU A 156 -6.15 -14.87 -9.67
N LEU A 157 -6.24 -15.89 -8.80
CA LEU A 157 -6.37 -15.72 -7.36
C LEU A 157 -4.99 -15.57 -6.73
N HIS A 158 -4.82 -14.59 -5.85
CA HIS A 158 -3.56 -14.31 -5.15
C HIS A 158 -2.31 -14.33 -6.06
N PRO A 159 -2.31 -13.66 -7.24
CA PRO A 159 -1.14 -13.62 -8.09
C PRO A 159 -0.01 -12.85 -7.40
N MET A 160 1.23 -13.18 -7.72
CA MET A 160 2.41 -12.49 -7.20
C MET A 160 2.93 -11.51 -8.25
N LEU A 161 2.74 -10.22 -7.98
CA LEU A 161 3.25 -9.12 -8.77
C LEU A 161 4.52 -8.55 -8.14
N GLU A 162 5.27 -7.77 -8.91
CA GLU A 162 6.46 -7.07 -8.45
C GLU A 162 6.38 -5.61 -8.87
N LEU A 163 6.84 -4.73 -7.99
CA LEU A 163 6.97 -3.30 -8.24
C LEU A 163 8.38 -2.86 -7.82
N ASP A 164 9.08 -2.11 -8.66
CA ASP A 164 10.34 -1.50 -8.24
C ASP A 164 10.10 -0.32 -7.29
N VAL A 165 10.72 -0.36 -6.11
CA VAL A 165 10.68 0.70 -5.13
C VAL A 165 12.10 1.13 -4.82
N ALA A 166 12.49 2.29 -5.37
CA ALA A 166 13.83 2.85 -5.23
C ALA A 166 14.96 1.87 -5.63
N GLY A 167 14.76 1.09 -6.69
CA GLY A 167 15.74 0.10 -7.18
C GLY A 167 15.77 -1.20 -6.38
N SER A 168 14.72 -1.49 -5.61
CA SER A 168 14.53 -2.74 -4.89
C SER A 168 13.16 -3.34 -5.25
N PRO A 169 13.09 -4.62 -5.64
CA PRO A 169 11.82 -5.25 -5.98
C PRO A 169 10.98 -5.46 -4.73
N VAL A 170 9.69 -5.10 -4.81
CA VAL A 170 8.68 -5.35 -3.78
C VAL A 170 7.64 -6.31 -4.34
N CYS A 171 7.54 -7.49 -3.72
CA CYS A 171 6.55 -8.51 -4.05
C CYS A 171 5.18 -8.12 -3.46
N LEU A 172 4.14 -8.19 -4.29
CA LEU A 172 2.80 -7.70 -4.00
C LEU A 172 1.77 -8.76 -4.38
N GLU A 173 0.81 -8.99 -3.50
CA GLU A 173 -0.20 -10.03 -3.65
C GLU A 173 -1.60 -9.38 -3.60
N PRO A 174 -2.17 -8.94 -4.74
CA PRO A 174 -3.58 -8.59 -4.80
C PRO A 174 -4.46 -9.81 -4.52
N ASP A 175 -5.70 -9.58 -4.07
CA ASP A 175 -6.62 -10.68 -3.75
C ASP A 175 -7.00 -11.46 -5.02
N ALA A 176 -7.28 -10.75 -6.13
CA ALA A 176 -7.38 -11.37 -7.45
C ALA A 176 -7.13 -10.37 -8.59
N VAL A 177 -6.90 -10.93 -9.79
CA VAL A 177 -6.89 -10.21 -11.07
C VAL A 177 -7.85 -10.91 -12.02
N VAL A 178 -8.76 -10.16 -12.64
CA VAL A 178 -9.65 -10.67 -13.69
C VAL A 178 -9.15 -10.17 -15.05
N VAL A 179 -8.91 -11.08 -15.98
CA VAL A 179 -8.63 -10.78 -17.39
C VAL A 179 -9.92 -11.00 -18.18
N THR A 180 -10.35 -9.96 -18.87
CA THR A 180 -11.57 -9.97 -19.67
C THR A 180 -11.29 -10.35 -21.13
N PRO A 181 -12.30 -10.75 -21.92
CA PRO A 181 -12.15 -11.06 -23.35
C PRO A 181 -11.53 -9.97 -24.24
N ASP A 182 -11.56 -8.71 -23.81
CA ASP A 182 -10.87 -7.58 -24.43
C ASP A 182 -9.41 -7.42 -23.95
N ALA A 183 -8.86 -8.44 -23.28
CA ALA A 183 -7.52 -8.48 -22.68
C ALA A 183 -7.24 -7.36 -21.66
N VAL A 184 -8.31 -6.80 -21.07
CA VAL A 184 -8.20 -5.79 -20.01
C VAL A 184 -8.12 -6.48 -18.66
N ARG A 185 -7.10 -6.13 -17.89
CA ARG A 185 -6.82 -6.72 -16.58
C ARG A 185 -7.37 -5.80 -15.48
N THR A 186 -8.23 -6.35 -14.63
CA THR A 186 -8.89 -5.63 -13.53
C THR A 186 -8.43 -6.14 -12.18
N ILE A 187 -7.91 -5.26 -11.32
CA ILE A 187 -7.60 -5.60 -9.92
C ILE A 187 -8.90 -5.81 -9.15
N VAL A 188 -8.95 -6.86 -8.35
CA VAL A 188 -10.01 -7.10 -7.36
C VAL A 188 -9.43 -6.92 -5.97
N GLU A 189 -10.07 -6.09 -5.16
CA GLU A 189 -9.75 -5.90 -3.75
C GLU A 189 -10.91 -6.39 -2.88
N ILE A 190 -10.67 -7.40 -2.05
CA ILE A 190 -11.65 -7.99 -1.15
C ILE A 190 -11.46 -7.39 0.25
N LYS A 191 -12.53 -6.83 0.82
CA LYS A 191 -12.49 -6.23 2.16
C LYS A 191 -13.64 -6.70 3.03
N SER A 192 -13.36 -6.89 4.30
CA SER A 192 -14.32 -7.41 5.29
C SER A 192 -15.20 -6.33 5.96
N PHE A 193 -15.07 -5.06 5.57
CA PHE A 193 -16.02 -4.03 5.99
C PHE A 193 -17.24 -4.04 5.06
N SER A 194 -18.42 -3.82 5.63
CA SER A 194 -19.66 -3.84 4.84
C SER A 194 -19.86 -2.58 4.00
N ILE A 195 -20.51 -2.76 2.86
CA ILE A 195 -21.22 -1.70 2.14
C ILE A 195 -22.66 -1.72 2.69
N LEU A 196 -23.05 -0.66 3.40
CA LEU A 196 -24.35 -0.48 4.03
C LEU A 196 -25.23 0.38 3.13
N ASP A 197 -26.37 -0.15 2.67
CA ASP A 197 -27.32 0.58 1.82
C ASP A 197 -26.64 1.25 0.60
N GLY A 198 -25.66 0.55 0.01
CA GLY A 198 -24.89 1.03 -1.14
C GLY A 198 -23.75 2.00 -0.80
N SER A 199 -23.54 2.34 0.47
CA SER A 199 -22.49 3.25 0.93
C SER A 199 -21.48 2.55 1.85
N ALA A 200 -20.20 2.90 1.73
CA ALA A 200 -19.16 2.46 2.64
C ALA A 200 -18.41 3.66 3.24
N ASP A 201 -17.76 3.42 4.37
CA ASP A 201 -16.88 4.39 5.02
C ASP A 201 -15.84 4.95 4.01
N PRO A 202 -15.88 6.25 3.68
CA PRO A 202 -14.99 6.85 2.69
C PRO A 202 -13.50 6.67 3.01
N ALA A 203 -13.13 6.60 4.30
CA ALA A 203 -11.74 6.38 4.70
C ALA A 203 -11.27 4.96 4.34
N LYS A 204 -12.14 3.96 4.53
CA LYS A 204 -11.87 2.55 4.16
C LYS A 204 -11.84 2.37 2.65
N VAL A 205 -12.78 2.97 1.93
CA VAL A 205 -12.81 2.97 0.46
C VAL A 205 -11.55 3.64 -0.09
N GLY A 206 -11.15 4.80 0.45
CA GLY A 206 -9.93 5.48 0.05
C GLY A 206 -8.67 4.67 0.34
N ALA A 207 -8.63 3.91 1.43
CA ALA A 207 -7.53 3.00 1.74
C ALA A 207 -7.45 1.84 0.74
N ALA A 208 -8.58 1.18 0.45
CA ALA A 208 -8.66 0.13 -0.55
C ALA A 208 -8.24 0.64 -1.95
N ALA A 209 -8.69 1.83 -2.35
CA ALA A 209 -8.31 2.43 -3.64
C ALA A 209 -6.81 2.72 -3.73
N ARG A 210 -6.14 3.09 -2.63
CA ARG A 210 -4.68 3.27 -2.61
C ARG A 210 -3.93 1.94 -2.73
N GLN A 211 -4.39 0.88 -2.05
CA GLN A 211 -3.81 -0.46 -2.20
C GLN A 211 -4.00 -0.99 -3.63
N ALA A 212 -5.23 -0.94 -4.15
CA ALA A 212 -5.53 -1.33 -5.52
C ALA A 212 -4.72 -0.54 -6.57
N ALA A 213 -4.45 0.75 -6.32
CA ALA A 213 -3.58 1.55 -7.20
C ALA A 213 -2.12 1.10 -7.17
N VAL A 214 -1.61 0.61 -6.03
CA VAL A 214 -0.26 -0.01 -5.95
C VAL A 214 -0.23 -1.28 -6.80
N TYR A 215 -1.25 -2.15 -6.66
CA TYR A 215 -1.36 -3.37 -7.47
C TYR A 215 -1.52 -3.08 -8.96
N ALA A 216 -2.32 -2.09 -9.34
CA ALA A 216 -2.51 -1.69 -10.74
C ALA A 216 -1.24 -1.09 -11.37
N LEU A 217 -0.33 -0.52 -10.57
CA LEU A 217 0.99 -0.11 -11.06
C LEU A 217 1.90 -1.33 -11.29
N ALA A 218 1.97 -2.25 -10.32
CA ALA A 218 2.74 -3.48 -10.45
C ALA A 218 2.25 -4.35 -11.63
N LEU A 219 0.93 -4.43 -11.82
CA LEU A 219 0.32 -5.16 -12.93
C LEU A 219 0.63 -4.51 -14.28
N ALA A 220 0.70 -3.18 -14.33
CA ALA A 220 1.09 -2.46 -15.55
C ALA A 220 2.58 -2.67 -15.88
N GLU A 221 3.47 -2.80 -14.88
CA GLU A 221 4.88 -3.16 -15.10
C GLU A 221 5.03 -4.59 -15.63
N ALA A 222 4.11 -5.49 -15.31
CA ALA A 222 4.00 -6.82 -15.91
C ALA A 222 3.48 -6.81 -17.37
N GLY A 223 3.13 -5.64 -17.93
CA GLY A 223 2.63 -5.45 -19.29
C GLY A 223 1.11 -5.57 -19.42
N GLY A 224 0.60 -5.45 -20.65
CA GLY A 224 -0.83 -5.56 -20.97
C GLY A 224 -1.67 -4.33 -20.59
N ALA A 225 -2.96 -4.36 -20.97
CA ALA A 225 -3.91 -3.31 -20.64
C ALA A 225 -4.43 -3.49 -19.21
N VAL A 226 -4.36 -2.44 -18.38
CA VAL A 226 -4.89 -2.44 -17.01
C VAL A 226 -6.04 -1.44 -16.90
N ALA A 227 -7.17 -1.89 -16.38
CA ALA A 227 -8.35 -1.05 -16.18
C ALA A 227 -8.04 0.16 -15.29
N ASP A 228 -8.68 1.29 -15.58
CA ASP A 228 -8.61 2.50 -14.73
C ASP A 228 -9.43 2.38 -13.44
N ALA A 229 -10.27 1.35 -13.33
CA ALA A 229 -11.03 1.02 -12.13
C ALA A 229 -10.65 -0.37 -11.61
N ALA A 230 -10.60 -0.51 -10.28
CA ALA A 230 -10.61 -1.81 -9.60
C ALA A 230 -12.04 -2.20 -9.21
N LEU A 231 -12.24 -3.48 -8.93
CA LEU A 231 -13.45 -4.00 -8.30
C LEU A 231 -13.22 -4.11 -6.79
N LEU A 232 -13.92 -3.30 -6.00
CA LEU A 232 -14.00 -3.50 -4.55
C LEU A 232 -15.10 -4.50 -4.25
N VAL A 233 -14.78 -5.58 -3.54
CA VAL A 233 -15.75 -6.59 -3.10
C VAL A 233 -15.85 -6.57 -1.57
N CYS A 234 -17.08 -6.39 -1.08
CA CYS A 234 -17.38 -6.26 0.33
C CYS A 234 -18.65 -7.06 0.70
N PRO A 235 -18.82 -7.43 1.98
CA PRO A 235 -20.12 -7.88 2.48
C PRO A 235 -21.20 -6.82 2.25
N ARG A 236 -22.40 -7.25 1.85
CA ARG A 236 -23.59 -6.41 1.73
C ARG A 236 -24.30 -6.33 3.08
N ASP A 237 -24.53 -5.10 3.54
CA ASP A 237 -25.26 -4.78 4.76
C ASP A 237 -24.71 -5.57 5.96
N PHE A 238 -25.57 -6.27 6.69
CA PHE A 238 -25.21 -7.13 7.81
C PHE A 238 -25.11 -8.62 7.43
N SER A 239 -25.04 -8.92 6.14
CA SER A 239 -24.94 -10.29 5.62
C SER A 239 -23.52 -10.63 5.16
N ASN A 240 -23.23 -11.92 4.96
CA ASN A 240 -22.00 -12.36 4.28
C ASN A 240 -22.20 -12.49 2.75
N LEU A 241 -23.30 -11.95 2.19
CA LEU A 241 -23.48 -11.92 0.73
C LEU A 241 -22.54 -10.88 0.14
N PRO A 242 -21.78 -11.21 -0.90
CA PRO A 242 -20.88 -10.25 -1.50
C PRO A 242 -21.64 -9.24 -2.37
N THR A 243 -21.14 -8.01 -2.37
CA THR A 243 -21.52 -6.95 -3.29
C THR A 243 -20.26 -6.24 -3.76
N ALA A 244 -20.34 -5.52 -4.87
CA ALA A 244 -19.19 -4.86 -5.43
C ALA A 244 -19.47 -3.42 -5.84
N ALA A 245 -18.40 -2.63 -5.86
CA ALA A 245 -18.40 -1.25 -6.35
C ALA A 245 -17.11 -0.98 -7.15
N PRO A 246 -17.17 -0.14 -8.19
CA PRO A 246 -15.97 0.27 -8.91
C PRO A 246 -15.17 1.27 -8.07
N LEU A 247 -13.83 1.15 -8.08
CA LEU A 247 -12.91 2.12 -7.51
C LEU A 247 -12.11 2.80 -8.63
N ASP A 248 -12.37 4.08 -8.91
CA ASP A 248 -11.53 4.86 -9.82
C ASP A 248 -10.12 5.01 -9.26
N LEU A 249 -9.14 4.49 -10.01
CA LEU A 249 -7.74 4.45 -9.60
C LEU A 249 -6.92 5.59 -10.20
N ARG A 250 -7.42 6.40 -11.14
CA ARG A 250 -6.58 7.35 -11.91
C ARG A 250 -5.83 8.33 -11.01
N ARG A 251 -6.55 8.98 -10.09
CA ARG A 251 -5.96 9.88 -9.09
C ARG A 251 -4.99 9.15 -8.14
N GLN A 252 -5.33 7.92 -7.77
CA GLN A 252 -4.57 7.15 -6.78
C GLN A 252 -3.26 6.64 -7.39
N ARG A 253 -3.31 6.12 -8.63
CA ARG A 253 -2.14 5.75 -9.45
C ARG A 253 -1.19 6.94 -9.63
N ALA A 254 -1.72 8.11 -9.97
CA ALA A 254 -0.90 9.33 -10.10
C ALA A 254 -0.22 9.72 -8.78
N THR A 255 -0.93 9.56 -7.65
CA THR A 255 -0.40 9.86 -6.31
C THR A 255 0.68 8.87 -5.89
N VAL A 256 0.42 7.57 -6.03
CA VAL A 256 1.38 6.49 -5.69
C VAL A 256 2.64 6.63 -6.55
N ARG A 257 2.51 6.79 -7.89
CA ARG A 257 3.66 6.98 -8.79
C ARG A 257 4.54 8.15 -8.37
N ARG A 258 3.92 9.28 -8.00
CA ARG A 258 4.66 10.46 -7.50
C ARG A 258 5.40 10.16 -6.20
N GLN A 259 4.83 9.34 -5.31
CA GLN A 259 5.51 8.95 -4.07
C GLN A 259 6.66 7.99 -4.32
N LEU A 260 6.48 6.99 -5.18
CA LEU A 260 7.56 6.09 -5.56
C LEU A 260 8.76 6.86 -6.14
N ALA A 261 8.50 7.84 -7.00
CA ALA A 261 9.55 8.71 -7.53
C ALA A 261 10.27 9.53 -6.44
N ARG A 262 9.57 9.93 -5.37
CA ARG A 262 10.14 10.70 -4.24
C ARG A 262 10.87 9.85 -3.21
N LEU A 263 10.64 8.53 -3.15
CA LEU A 263 11.38 7.64 -2.26
C LEU A 263 12.88 7.60 -2.57
N THR A 264 13.30 8.08 -3.74
CA THR A 264 14.69 8.39 -4.05
C THR A 264 15.36 9.34 -3.03
N ARG A 265 14.57 10.16 -2.31
CA ARG A 265 15.05 11.09 -1.29
C ARG A 265 15.35 10.46 0.07
N VAL A 266 15.12 9.15 0.24
CA VAL A 266 15.46 8.44 1.49
C VAL A 266 16.94 8.57 1.83
N GLU A 267 17.80 8.67 0.82
CA GLU A 267 19.22 8.95 1.01
C GLU A 267 19.46 10.31 1.70
N GLU A 268 18.76 11.37 1.27
CA GLU A 268 18.83 12.69 1.90
C GLU A 268 18.35 12.64 3.35
N ILE A 269 17.26 11.92 3.63
CA ILE A 269 16.72 11.78 4.99
C ILE A 269 17.74 11.05 5.88
N ALA A 270 18.30 9.94 5.39
CA ALA A 270 19.27 9.14 6.13
C ALA A 270 20.61 9.86 6.37
N ALA A 271 21.04 10.72 5.43
CA ALA A 271 22.27 11.49 5.53
C ALA A 271 22.21 12.62 6.58
N ARG A 272 21.01 13.14 6.88
CA ARG A 272 20.82 14.15 7.95
C ARG A 272 20.92 13.57 9.36
N LEU A 273 20.81 12.25 9.51
CA LEU A 273 20.86 11.61 10.82
C LEU A 273 22.29 11.44 11.29
N PRO A 274 22.59 11.73 12.58
CA PRO A 274 23.88 11.46 13.17
C PRO A 274 24.34 10.01 12.95
N GLN A 275 25.66 9.81 12.90
CA GLN A 275 26.22 8.46 12.93
C GLN A 275 25.83 7.76 14.24
N GLY A 276 25.61 6.45 14.20
CA GLY A 276 25.21 5.65 15.36
C GLY A 276 23.71 5.68 15.70
N VAL A 277 22.89 6.50 15.04
CA VAL A 277 21.43 6.39 15.15
C VAL A 277 20.97 5.00 14.69
N SER A 278 20.11 4.38 15.50
CA SER A 278 19.49 3.10 15.26
C SER A 278 18.06 3.12 15.82
N PHE A 279 17.15 2.40 15.15
CA PHE A 279 15.75 2.19 15.53
C PHE A 279 15.54 0.79 16.12
N ASP A 280 16.60 0.17 16.61
CA ASP A 280 16.52 -1.14 17.24
C ASP A 280 15.61 -1.08 18.49
N PRO A 281 14.50 -1.85 18.55
CA PRO A 281 13.59 -1.85 19.69
C PRO A 281 14.23 -2.28 21.02
N GLU A 282 15.43 -2.88 21.00
CA GLU A 282 16.18 -3.27 22.20
C GLU A 282 17.05 -2.14 22.79
N LEU A 283 17.08 -0.97 22.15
CA LEU A 283 17.76 0.20 22.73
C LEU A 283 17.08 0.68 24.03
N PRO A 284 17.84 1.32 24.94
CA PRO A 284 17.25 1.99 26.09
C PRO A 284 16.15 2.98 25.65
N PRO A 285 15.00 3.05 26.35
CA PRO A 285 13.83 3.84 25.93
C PRO A 285 14.14 5.29 25.56
N ASP A 286 14.99 5.97 26.33
CA ASP A 286 15.35 7.37 26.09
C ASP A 286 16.14 7.54 24.79
N ARG A 287 17.06 6.59 24.51
CA ARG A 287 17.84 6.59 23.27
C ARG A 287 16.98 6.24 22.07
N LEU A 288 16.05 5.30 22.22
CA LEU A 288 15.11 4.93 21.17
C LEU A 288 14.17 6.08 20.82
N THR A 289 13.64 6.76 21.84
CA THR A 289 12.79 7.94 21.68
C THR A 289 13.54 9.05 20.94
N ALA A 290 14.76 9.38 21.39
CA ALA A 290 15.60 10.39 20.74
C ALA A 290 15.93 10.02 19.28
N ALA A 291 16.21 8.74 18.99
CA ALA A 291 16.46 8.27 17.64
C ALA A 291 15.24 8.46 16.72
N VAL A 292 14.05 8.06 17.19
CA VAL A 292 12.80 8.20 16.43
C VAL A 292 12.43 9.68 16.24
N ASP A 293 12.62 10.51 17.27
CA ASP A 293 12.29 11.93 17.24
C ASP A 293 13.27 12.75 16.38
N ALA A 294 14.52 12.27 16.19
CA ALA A 294 15.48 12.86 15.26
C ALA A 294 15.02 12.83 13.79
N VAL A 295 14.03 11.99 13.44
CA VAL A 295 13.41 12.00 12.11
C VAL A 295 12.06 12.70 12.19
N PRO A 296 11.85 13.85 11.53
CA PRO A 296 10.57 14.55 11.58
C PRO A 296 9.40 13.69 11.09
N ALA A 297 8.27 13.76 11.80
CA ALA A 297 7.01 13.18 11.36
C ALA A 297 6.01 14.28 11.00
N THR A 298 5.17 13.98 10.01
CA THR A 298 4.06 14.85 9.62
C THR A 298 2.77 14.15 10.05
N TYR A 299 2.40 14.27 11.33
CA TYR A 299 1.22 13.58 11.84
C TYR A 299 -0.09 14.14 11.22
N ALA A 300 -1.03 13.24 10.97
CA ALA A 300 -2.42 13.53 10.64
C ALA A 300 -3.31 12.41 11.22
N PRO A 301 -4.59 12.66 11.54
CA PRO A 301 -5.48 11.66 12.12
C PRO A 301 -5.54 10.34 11.33
N ASP A 302 -5.54 10.40 9.99
CA ASP A 302 -5.54 9.22 9.12
C ASP A 302 -4.36 8.27 9.37
N CYS A 303 -3.24 8.75 9.93
CA CYS A 303 -2.10 7.90 10.27
C CYS A 303 -2.51 6.76 11.20
N GLN A 304 -3.51 7.00 12.05
CA GLN A 304 -4.10 5.99 12.92
C GLN A 304 -4.83 4.89 12.17
N SER A 305 -4.90 4.88 10.83
CA SER A 305 -5.45 3.77 10.03
C SER A 305 -4.36 2.93 9.34
N GLY A 306 -3.15 3.46 9.24
CA GLY A 306 -2.12 2.93 8.33
C GLY A 306 -0.69 2.99 8.83
N CYS A 307 -0.43 3.47 10.05
CA CYS A 307 0.90 3.58 10.64
C CYS A 307 0.94 3.10 12.09
N ASP A 308 1.84 2.17 12.40
CA ASP A 308 1.99 1.64 13.76
C ASP A 308 2.50 2.70 14.75
N LEU A 309 3.31 3.65 14.28
CA LEU A 309 3.80 4.78 15.09
C LEU A 309 2.77 5.91 15.27
N ALA A 310 1.53 5.75 14.81
CA ALA A 310 0.56 6.84 14.81
C ALA A 310 0.25 7.37 16.23
N PHE A 311 0.25 6.52 17.25
CA PHE A 311 -0.02 6.93 18.63
C PHE A 311 1.15 7.74 19.22
N HIS A 312 2.39 7.25 19.07
CA HIS A 312 3.60 8.02 19.41
C HIS A 312 3.60 9.39 18.71
N CYS A 313 3.39 9.41 17.40
CA CYS A 313 3.43 10.66 16.63
C CYS A 313 2.28 11.61 17.00
N ARG A 314 1.12 11.08 17.40
CA ARG A 314 -0.01 11.89 17.86
C ARG A 314 0.29 12.59 19.18
N GLU A 315 0.92 11.88 20.11
CA GLU A 315 1.32 12.43 21.41
C GLU A 315 2.34 13.56 21.22
N ARG A 316 3.42 13.30 20.46
CA ARG A 316 4.42 14.32 20.11
C ARG A 316 3.81 15.54 19.42
N ALA A 317 2.92 15.33 18.44
CA ALA A 317 2.25 16.43 17.74
C ALA A 317 1.33 17.25 18.66
N ARG A 318 0.69 16.61 19.66
CA ARG A 318 -0.14 17.31 20.65
C ARG A 318 0.71 18.13 21.63
N GLU A 319 1.80 17.55 22.13
CA GLU A 319 2.74 18.22 23.02
C GLU A 319 3.36 19.45 22.34
N ALA A 320 3.71 19.34 21.06
CA ALA A 320 4.23 20.45 20.26
C ALA A 320 3.15 21.45 19.78
N GLY A 321 1.86 21.19 20.06
CA GLY A 321 0.76 22.04 19.61
C GLY A 321 0.61 22.12 18.09
N GLU A 322 1.01 21.09 17.35
CA GLU A 322 1.02 21.11 15.89
C GLU A 322 -0.40 21.08 15.30
N PRO A 323 -0.72 21.93 14.31
CA PRO A 323 -2.03 21.91 13.64
C PRO A 323 -2.40 20.60 12.96
N GLY A 324 -1.40 19.75 12.65
CA GLY A 324 -1.61 18.44 12.03
C GLY A 324 -2.57 17.53 12.81
N VAL A 325 -2.70 17.71 14.13
CA VAL A 325 -3.64 16.95 14.97
C VAL A 325 -5.11 17.21 14.62
N LEU A 326 -5.41 18.35 13.98
CA LEU A 326 -6.75 18.75 13.54
C LEU A 326 -7.10 18.22 12.14
N GLY A 327 -6.16 17.57 11.45
CA GLY A 327 -6.34 17.09 10.08
C GLY A 327 -5.60 17.91 9.03
N ARG A 328 -5.41 17.29 7.86
CA ARG A 328 -4.63 17.90 6.76
C ARG A 328 -5.31 19.13 6.17
N ALA A 329 -6.63 19.08 6.01
CA ALA A 329 -7.39 20.20 5.47
C ALA A 329 -7.21 21.44 6.35
N THR A 330 -7.46 21.29 7.65
CA THR A 330 -7.25 22.34 8.65
C THR A 330 -5.81 22.84 8.67
N ARG A 331 -4.82 21.93 8.67
CA ARG A 331 -3.41 22.33 8.59
C ARG A 331 -3.08 23.13 7.33
N ALA A 332 -3.66 22.76 6.19
CA ALA A 332 -3.45 23.48 4.93
C ALA A 332 -4.07 24.88 4.95
N GLU A 333 -5.26 25.03 5.55
CA GLU A 333 -5.91 26.34 5.74
C GLU A 333 -5.13 27.26 6.67
N LEU A 334 -4.50 26.71 7.70
CA LEU A 334 -3.64 27.46 8.65
C LEU A 334 -2.29 27.88 8.05
N GLY A 335 -1.95 27.39 6.86
CA GLY A 335 -0.78 27.83 6.10
C GLY A 335 0.54 27.69 6.88
N GLY A 336 1.23 28.81 7.06
CA GLY A 336 2.55 28.87 7.71
C GLY A 336 2.53 28.86 9.25
N LEU A 337 1.35 28.82 9.87
CA LEU A 337 1.23 28.85 11.33
C LEU A 337 1.63 27.48 11.90
N GLY A 338 2.74 27.48 12.64
CA GLY A 338 3.38 26.25 13.13
C GLY A 338 2.68 25.61 14.32
N THR A 339 1.91 26.39 15.08
CA THR A 339 1.18 25.91 16.26
C THR A 339 -0.28 26.34 16.27
N ILE A 340 -1.11 25.58 16.98
CA ILE A 340 -2.51 25.94 17.25
C ILE A 340 -2.59 27.24 18.06
N ALA A 341 -1.62 27.49 18.94
CA ALA A 341 -1.55 28.73 19.72
C ALA A 341 -1.34 29.94 18.81
N ASP A 342 -0.42 29.86 17.84
CA ASP A 342 -0.19 30.93 16.86
C ASP A 342 -1.42 31.18 16.00
N ALA A 343 -2.12 30.11 15.59
CA ALA A 343 -3.39 30.22 14.86
C ALA A 343 -4.47 30.96 15.64
N LEU A 344 -4.63 30.63 16.92
CA LEU A 344 -5.58 31.31 17.80
C LEU A 344 -5.18 32.77 18.07
N ALA A 345 -3.89 33.06 18.20
CA ALA A 345 -3.39 34.42 18.36
C ALA A 345 -3.66 35.26 17.12
N ALA A 346 -3.37 34.72 15.93
CA ALA A 346 -3.64 35.40 14.65
C ALA A 346 -5.13 35.68 14.45
N ALA A 347 -6.01 34.73 14.79
CA ALA A 347 -7.46 34.91 14.69
C ALA A 347 -8.03 35.97 15.65
N ARG A 348 -7.32 36.27 16.74
CA ARG A 348 -7.70 37.29 17.73
C ARG A 348 -7.11 38.67 17.43
N ALA A 349 -6.14 38.76 16.52
CA ALA A 349 -5.54 40.03 16.17
C ALA A 349 -6.56 40.92 15.45
N PRO A 350 -6.69 42.21 15.81
CA PRO A 350 -7.53 43.13 15.06
C PRO A 350 -7.02 43.24 13.61
N ALA A 351 -7.95 43.36 12.65
CA ALA A 351 -7.59 43.49 11.25
C ALA A 351 -6.63 44.69 11.06
N PRO A 352 -5.57 44.55 10.25
CA PRO A 352 -4.72 45.69 9.92
C PRO A 352 -5.55 46.80 9.25
N PRO A 353 -5.24 48.08 9.52
CA PRO A 353 -6.02 49.23 9.07
C PRO A 353 -6.11 49.38 7.55
#